data_AF-A0A7K1AZT2-F1
#
_entry.id   AF-A0A7K1AZT2-F1
#
_cell.length_a   1.000
_cell.length_b   1.000
_cell.length_c   1.000
_cell.angle_alpha   90.00
_cell.angle_beta   90.00
_cell.angle_gamma   90.00
#
_symmetry.space_group_name_H-M   'P 1'
#
loop_
_entity.id
_entity.type
_entity.pdbx_description
1 polymer ?
#
loop_
_entity_poly.entity_id
_entity_poly.type
_entity_poly.pdbx_seq_one_letter_code
_entity_poly.pdbx_strand_id
1 'polypeptide(L)'
;SRVPIYIGGHTDAALKRAAKVGDGWIGNAYPVEEAEMYIKKLQGYLREYGRENDDFEIICGLYAMPTADLYKRAEEEMGMTGTLCMPWALGNPSAGDHAGLEEMASAFKPYIEDFATNIVSKCQ
;
A
#
# COMPACT_ATOMS: atom_id res chain seq x y z
N SER A 1 9.56 20.14 12.88
CA SER A 1 8.56 19.66 11.92
C SER A 1 7.45 18.93 12.69
N ARG A 2 6.22 18.94 12.18
CA ARG A 2 5.12 18.11 12.73
C ARG A 2 5.33 16.65 12.28
N VAL A 3 4.99 15.69 13.14
CA VAL A 3 4.96 14.25 12.80
C VAL A 3 3.64 13.94 12.09
N PRO A 4 3.65 13.34 10.88
CA PRO A 4 2.41 13.02 10.16
C PRO A 4 1.62 11.91 10.86
N ILE A 5 0.30 12.01 10.81
CA ILE A 5 -0.63 11.06 11.43
C ILE A 5 -1.43 10.32 10.37
N TYR A 6 -1.16 9.02 10.24
CA TYR A 6 -1.88 8.11 9.34
C TYR A 6 -2.96 7.36 10.12
N ILE A 7 -4.14 7.21 9.51
CA ILE A 7 -5.27 6.52 10.13
C ILE A 7 -5.67 5.34 9.25
N GLY A 8 -5.72 4.15 9.83
CA GLY A 8 -6.11 2.92 9.12
C GLY A 8 -7.58 2.53 9.27
N GLY A 9 -7.96 1.48 8.55
CA GLY A 9 -9.30 0.89 8.53
C GLY A 9 -10.12 1.26 7.28
N HIS A 10 -11.09 0.42 6.92
CA HIS A 10 -11.92 0.58 5.70
C HIS A 10 -13.41 0.78 5.96
N THR A 11 -13.83 0.81 7.22
CA THR A 11 -15.22 1.17 7.55
C THR A 11 -15.46 2.64 7.24
N ASP A 12 -16.70 3.02 6.91
CA ASP A 12 -17.04 4.43 6.65
C ASP A 12 -16.64 5.34 7.82
N ALA A 13 -16.78 4.88 9.07
CA ALA A 13 -16.35 5.63 10.25
C ALA A 13 -14.81 5.83 10.31
N ALA A 14 -14.03 4.84 9.88
CA ALA A 14 -12.57 4.95 9.82
C ALA A 14 -12.12 5.86 8.67
N LEU A 15 -12.70 5.70 7.48
CA LEU A 15 -12.39 6.53 6.31
C LEU A 15 -12.76 8.00 6.55
N LYS A 16 -13.91 8.28 7.16
CA LYS A 16 -14.27 9.64 7.61
C LYS A 16 -13.27 10.20 8.60
N ARG A 17 -12.78 9.39 9.54
CA ARG A 17 -11.77 9.83 10.51
C ARG A 17 -10.45 10.17 9.82
N ALA A 18 -9.98 9.31 8.92
CA ALA A 18 -8.77 9.54 8.12
C ALA A 18 -8.90 10.85 7.33
N ALA A 19 -9.97 11.01 6.55
CA ALA A 19 -10.21 12.21 5.76
C ALA A 19 -10.33 13.49 6.62
N LYS A 20 -10.95 13.40 7.81
CA LYS A 20 -11.22 14.58 8.64
C LYS A 20 -9.99 15.15 9.34
N VAL A 21 -9.10 14.29 9.85
CA VAL A 21 -7.99 14.73 10.72
C VAL A 21 -6.63 14.12 10.40
N GLY A 22 -6.56 13.12 9.52
CA GLY A 22 -5.31 12.47 9.15
C GLY A 22 -4.52 13.27 8.12
N ASP A 23 -3.22 13.02 8.10
CA ASP A 23 -2.31 13.44 7.02
C ASP A 23 -2.22 12.35 5.93
N GLY A 24 -2.76 11.15 6.19
CA GLY A 24 -2.88 10.07 5.22
C GLY A 24 -3.71 8.89 5.72
N TRP A 25 -3.92 7.91 4.84
CA TRP A 25 -4.61 6.65 5.11
C TRP A 25 -3.70 5.47 4.78
N ILE A 26 -3.63 4.51 5.71
CA ILE A 26 -2.97 3.22 5.50
C ILE A 26 -4.03 2.12 5.55
N GLY A 27 -4.38 1.59 4.38
CA GLY A 27 -5.23 0.41 4.22
C GLY A 27 -4.48 -0.90 4.49
N ASN A 28 -5.22 -2.00 4.55
CA ASN A 28 -4.64 -3.33 4.48
C ASN A 28 -4.23 -3.66 3.01
N ALA A 29 -4.02 -4.94 2.70
CA ALA A 29 -4.04 -5.43 1.33
C ALA A 29 -5.46 -5.84 0.89
N TYR A 30 -5.82 -5.49 -0.35
CA TYR A 30 -7.12 -5.76 -0.96
C TYR A 30 -6.97 -6.25 -2.41
N PRO A 31 -7.99 -6.93 -2.98
CA PRO A 31 -8.15 -6.96 -4.43
C PRO A 31 -8.17 -5.54 -5.01
N VAL A 32 -7.70 -5.38 -6.25
CA VAL A 32 -7.51 -4.05 -6.86
C VAL A 32 -8.82 -3.27 -6.91
N GLU A 33 -9.91 -3.95 -7.26
CA GLU A 33 -11.24 -3.36 -7.39
C GLU A 33 -11.80 -2.89 -6.03
N GLU A 34 -11.51 -3.63 -4.96
CA GLU A 34 -11.88 -3.23 -3.61
C GLU A 34 -11.05 -2.04 -3.12
N ALA A 35 -9.74 -2.04 -3.39
CA ALA A 35 -8.87 -0.89 -3.08
C ALA A 35 -9.41 0.38 -3.76
N GLU A 36 -9.72 0.31 -5.05
CA GLU A 36 -10.30 1.41 -5.81
C GLU A 36 -11.61 1.90 -5.19
N MET A 37 -12.50 0.98 -4.78
CA MET A 37 -13.75 1.34 -4.10
C MET A 37 -13.50 2.11 -2.78
N TYR A 38 -12.58 1.65 -1.93
CA TYR A 38 -12.28 2.32 -0.66
C TYR A 38 -11.63 3.68 -0.88
N ILE A 39 -10.73 3.79 -1.85
CA ILE A 39 -10.05 5.04 -2.20
C ILE A 39 -11.06 6.06 -2.75
N LYS A 40 -11.97 5.66 -3.63
CA LYS A 40 -13.06 6.53 -4.11
C LYS A 40 -13.93 7.07 -2.97
N LYS A 41 -14.26 6.24 -1.98
CA LYS A 41 -14.98 6.68 -0.77
C LYS A 41 -14.17 7.70 0.02
N LEU A 42 -12.89 7.42 0.27
CA LEU A 42 -11.98 8.28 1.00
C LEU A 42 -11.84 9.66 0.34
N GLN A 43 -11.62 9.70 -0.98
CA GLN A 43 -11.58 10.93 -1.78
C GLN A 43 -12.92 11.70 -1.72
N GLY A 44 -14.04 10.98 -1.66
CA GLY A 44 -15.35 11.57 -1.41
C GLY A 44 -15.42 12.31 -0.08
N TYR A 45 -14.91 11.71 1.00
CA TYR A 45 -14.86 12.34 2.31
C TYR A 45 -13.85 13.49 2.39
N LEU A 46 -12.71 13.41 1.68
CA LEU A 46 -11.77 14.53 1.57
C LEU A 46 -12.45 15.76 0.95
N ARG A 47 -13.21 15.58 -0.13
CA ARG A 47 -14.02 16.65 -0.73
C ARG A 47 -15.09 17.17 0.23
N GLU A 48 -15.79 16.29 0.95
CA GLU A 48 -16.81 16.69 1.94
C GLU A 48 -16.22 17.59 3.04
N TYR A 49 -14.97 17.35 3.42
CA TYR A 49 -14.25 18.14 4.43
C TYR A 49 -13.43 19.31 3.86
N GLY A 50 -13.47 19.56 2.54
CA GLY A 50 -12.72 20.64 1.89
C GLY A 50 -11.21 20.44 1.91
N ARG A 51 -10.76 19.18 1.86
CA ARG A 51 -9.36 18.74 1.96
C ARG A 51 -8.88 18.01 0.71
N GLU A 52 -9.60 18.12 -0.40
CA GLU A 52 -9.27 17.42 -1.64
C GLU A 52 -7.98 17.91 -2.32
N ASN A 53 -7.48 19.08 -1.93
CA ASN A 53 -6.23 19.65 -2.41
C ASN A 53 -5.10 19.56 -1.36
N ASP A 54 -5.34 18.88 -0.23
CA ASP A 54 -4.30 18.62 0.76
C ASP A 54 -3.31 17.59 0.19
N ASP A 55 -2.08 17.63 0.70
CA ASP A 55 -1.06 16.61 0.46
C ASP A 55 -1.36 15.35 1.30
N PHE A 56 -2.47 14.67 0.97
CA PHE A 56 -2.99 13.52 1.70
C PHE A 56 -2.46 12.21 1.09
N GLU A 57 -1.71 11.44 1.87
CA GLU A 57 -1.12 10.20 1.39
C GLU A 57 -2.10 9.00 1.43
N ILE A 58 -2.08 8.17 0.39
CA ILE A 58 -2.93 6.99 0.23
C ILE A 58 -2.05 5.76 0.04
N ILE A 59 -2.00 4.90 1.05
CA ILE A 59 -1.11 3.74 1.08
C ILE A 59 -1.93 2.49 1.35
N CYS A 60 -1.85 1.48 0.48
CA CYS A 60 -2.43 0.16 0.74
C CYS A 60 -1.69 -0.95 -0.02
N GLY A 61 -1.93 -2.20 0.36
CA GLY A 61 -1.45 -3.35 -0.39
C GLY A 61 -2.43 -3.75 -1.49
N LEU A 62 -1.91 -4.34 -2.56
CA LEU A 62 -2.71 -4.89 -3.65
C LEU A 62 -2.46 -6.41 -3.73
N TYR A 63 -3.53 -7.20 -3.70
CA TYR A 63 -3.49 -8.64 -3.96
C TYR A 63 -3.40 -8.89 -5.46
N ALA A 64 -2.23 -8.60 -6.01
CA ALA A 64 -1.85 -8.85 -7.39
C ALA A 64 -0.36 -9.15 -7.46
N MET A 65 0.09 -9.75 -8.57
CA MET A 65 1.52 -9.89 -8.84
C MET A 65 2.14 -8.50 -8.90
N PRO A 66 3.18 -8.21 -8.08
CA PRO A 66 3.75 -6.88 -8.07
C PRO A 66 4.55 -6.64 -9.35
N THR A 67 4.25 -5.55 -10.04
CA THR A 67 5.01 -5.06 -11.18
C THR A 67 5.09 -3.54 -11.11
N ALA A 68 6.08 -2.92 -11.75
CA ALA A 68 6.17 -1.46 -11.82
C ALA A 68 4.93 -0.85 -12.51
N ASP A 69 4.41 -1.54 -13.53
CA ASP A 69 3.22 -1.15 -14.28
C ASP A 69 1.93 -1.19 -13.43
N LEU A 70 1.79 -2.20 -12.55
CA LEU A 70 0.69 -2.23 -11.57
C LEU A 70 0.70 -0.98 -10.68
N TYR A 71 1.87 -0.61 -10.14
CA TYR A 71 1.98 0.51 -9.22
C TYR A 71 1.80 1.86 -9.92
N LYS A 72 2.30 2.01 -11.16
CA LYS A 72 2.06 3.21 -11.97
C LYS A 72 0.58 3.43 -12.24
N ARG A 73 -0.15 2.38 -12.64
CA ARG A 73 -1.61 2.48 -12.79
C ARG A 73 -2.31 2.79 -11.47
N ALA A 74 -1.87 2.19 -10.36
CA ALA A 74 -2.47 2.46 -9.05
C ALA A 74 -2.28 3.93 -8.61
N GLU A 75 -1.13 4.52 -8.91
CA GLU A 75 -0.88 5.94 -8.73
C GLU A 75 -1.77 6.79 -9.64
N GLU A 76 -1.70 6.58 -10.96
CA GLU A 76 -2.37 7.41 -11.96
C GLU A 76 -3.91 7.32 -11.90
N GLU A 77 -4.45 6.11 -11.70
CA GLU A 77 -5.89 5.86 -11.80
C GLU A 77 -6.60 5.94 -10.44
N MET A 78 -5.91 5.59 -9.34
CA MET A 78 -6.51 5.55 -8.00
C MET A 78 -6.00 6.68 -7.09
N GLY A 79 -4.86 7.29 -7.40
CA GLY A 79 -4.22 8.28 -6.53
C GLY A 79 -3.47 7.67 -5.35
N MET A 80 -3.03 6.41 -5.45
CA MET A 80 -2.16 5.81 -4.43
C MET A 80 -0.79 6.51 -4.45
N THR A 81 -0.30 6.90 -3.27
CA THR A 81 1.02 7.54 -3.11
C THR A 81 2.07 6.58 -2.54
N GLY A 82 1.66 5.39 -2.13
CA GLY A 82 2.54 4.35 -1.65
C GLY A 82 1.85 2.99 -1.56
N THR A 83 2.62 1.95 -1.27
CA THR A 83 2.08 0.59 -1.17
C THR A 83 2.69 -0.20 -0.03
N LEU A 84 1.93 -1.18 0.46
CA LEU A 84 2.46 -2.29 1.24
C LEU A 84 2.65 -3.47 0.28
N CYS A 85 3.84 -4.06 0.25
CA CYS A 85 4.14 -5.18 -0.64
C CYS A 85 4.71 -6.36 0.12
N MET A 86 4.59 -7.54 -0.49
CA MET A 86 5.32 -8.75 -0.11
C MET A 86 6.35 -9.04 -1.21
N PRO A 87 7.60 -8.55 -1.09
CA PRO A 87 8.62 -8.76 -2.13
C PRO A 87 8.85 -10.24 -2.48
N TRP A 88 8.67 -11.12 -1.50
CA TRP A 88 8.77 -12.57 -1.67
C TRP A 88 7.61 -13.22 -2.44
N ALA A 89 6.56 -12.49 -2.81
CA ALA A 89 5.50 -12.99 -3.68
C ALA A 89 5.99 -13.35 -5.09
N LEU A 90 7.21 -12.95 -5.47
CA LEU A 90 7.90 -13.38 -6.69
C LEU A 90 8.33 -14.86 -6.63
N GLY A 91 8.25 -15.49 -5.46
CA GLY A 91 8.45 -16.92 -5.25
C GLY A 91 7.64 -17.44 -4.06
N ASN A 92 8.14 -18.50 -3.42
CA ASN A 92 7.53 -19.03 -2.20
C ASN A 92 8.61 -19.43 -1.18
N PRO A 93 9.42 -18.48 -0.67
CA PRO A 93 10.44 -18.80 0.34
C PRO A 93 9.84 -19.25 1.68
N SER A 94 8.53 -19.06 1.86
CA SER A 94 7.78 -19.60 2.98
C SER A 94 7.39 -21.07 2.80
N ALA A 95 7.75 -21.74 1.71
CA ALA A 95 7.55 -23.18 1.58
C ALA A 95 8.63 -23.94 2.35
N GLY A 96 8.24 -24.74 3.35
CA GLY A 96 9.16 -25.65 4.05
C GLY A 96 9.03 -25.58 5.57
N ASP A 97 10.05 -26.10 6.26
CA ASP A 97 10.16 -26.04 7.72
C ASP A 97 10.58 -24.63 8.18
N HIS A 98 9.96 -24.14 9.27
CA HIS A 98 10.16 -22.81 9.83
C HIS A 98 10.83 -22.82 11.20
N ALA A 99 11.45 -23.94 11.58
CA ALA A 99 12.10 -24.08 12.89
C ALA A 99 13.34 -23.17 13.09
N GLY A 100 13.95 -22.63 12.04
CA GLY A 100 15.15 -21.79 12.09
C GLY A 100 14.94 -20.35 11.58
N LEU A 101 14.97 -19.35 12.48
CA LEU A 101 14.70 -17.95 12.14
C LEU A 101 15.74 -17.31 11.17
N GLU A 102 17.03 -17.63 11.31
CA GLU A 102 18.10 -17.06 10.46
C GLU A 102 18.13 -17.65 9.05
N GLU A 103 17.93 -18.97 8.94
CA GLU A 103 17.82 -19.67 7.64
C GLU A 103 16.58 -19.19 6.89
N MET A 104 15.47 -19.01 7.61
CA MET A 104 14.25 -18.41 7.06
C MET A 104 14.52 -17.00 6.53
N ALA A 105 15.11 -16.10 7.32
CA ALA A 105 15.39 -14.73 6.85
C ALA A 105 16.28 -14.71 5.59
N SER A 106 17.28 -15.58 5.52
CA SER A 106 18.19 -15.67 4.37
C SER A 106 17.48 -16.11 3.08
N ALA A 107 16.46 -16.97 3.17
CA ALA A 107 15.68 -17.41 2.01
C ALA A 107 14.86 -16.28 1.35
N PHE A 108 14.48 -15.25 2.11
CA PHE A 108 13.68 -14.13 1.60
C PHE A 108 14.53 -13.07 0.89
N LYS A 109 15.82 -12.98 1.25
CA LYS A 109 16.74 -11.94 0.78
C LYS A 109 16.81 -11.82 -0.76
N PRO A 110 16.99 -12.91 -1.53
CA PRO A 110 17.08 -12.80 -3.00
C PRO A 110 15.83 -12.17 -3.63
N TYR A 111 14.65 -12.46 -3.09
CA TYR A 111 13.39 -11.89 -3.59
C TYR A 111 13.22 -10.42 -3.24
N ILE A 112 13.69 -10.01 -2.06
CA ILE A 112 13.71 -8.59 -1.66
C ILE A 112 14.65 -7.81 -2.58
N GLU A 113 15.84 -8.34 -2.86
CA GLU A 113 16.82 -7.73 -3.77
C GLU A 113 16.30 -7.66 -5.22
N ASP A 114 15.64 -8.73 -5.69
CA ASP A 114 15.01 -8.77 -7.01
C ASP A 114 13.88 -7.73 -7.13
N PHE A 115 12.99 -7.67 -6.13
CA PHE A 115 11.92 -6.67 -6.08
C PHE A 115 12.46 -5.24 -6.09
N ALA A 116 13.49 -4.96 -5.28
CA ALA A 116 14.13 -3.64 -5.24
C ALA A 116 14.71 -3.26 -6.62
N THR A 117 15.40 -4.20 -7.26
CA THR A 117 16.09 -3.97 -8.55
C THR A 117 15.10 -3.86 -9.71
N ASN A 118 14.10 -4.73 -9.77
CA ASN A 118 13.26 -4.89 -10.95
C ASN A 118 11.92 -4.16 -10.88
N ILE A 119 11.48 -3.75 -9.69
CA ILE A 119 10.21 -3.06 -9.47
C ILE A 119 10.46 -1.66 -8.89
N VAL A 120 11.03 -1.56 -7.68
CA VAL A 120 11.17 -0.26 -6.97
C VAL A 120 11.98 0.74 -7.78
N SER A 121 13.10 0.32 -8.39
CA SER A 121 13.95 1.20 -9.22
C SER A 121 13.22 1.81 -10.43
N LYS A 122 12.07 1.26 -10.83
CA LYS A 122 11.28 1.67 -12.01
C LYS A 122 10.01 2.46 -11.63
N CYS A 123 9.74 2.66 -10.34
CA CYS A 123 8.61 3.38 -9.78
C CYS A 123 8.99 4.82 -9.35
N GLN A 124 9.94 5.47 -10.04
CA GLN A 124 10.37 6.84 -9.76
C GLN A 124 9.54 7.87 -10.52
#